data_AF-A0A336LWF3-F1
#
_entry.id   AF-A0A336LWF3-F1
#
_cell.length_a   1.000
_cell.length_b   1.000
_cell.length_c   1.000
_cell.angle_alpha   90.00
_cell.angle_beta   90.00
_cell.angle_gamma   90.00
#
_symmetry.space_group_name_H-M   'P 1'
#
loop_
_entity.id
_entity.type
_entity.pdbx_description
1 polymer ?
#
loop_
_entity_poly.entity_id
_entity_poly.type
_entity_poly.pdbx_seq_one_letter_code
_entity_poly.pdbx_strand_id
1 'polypeptide(L)'
;MPVGALTIGCFIHDKYCTKIKPPYIGPVRDALLAADAQLITELQHLSEQKPELKDFFNRKINKLQRRRTVLMDEENFKVILNSIESLLEELEKNLGENLWLCGSHLTFLDISLGIFLQRLYILGLEDYFLGKKRPKLEQYLNRFLERESVKKSIPSSYSTMKAIWGTIPSSYKYAVLAVGVSSVALASSVMLK
;
A
#
# COMPACT_ATOMS: atom_id res chain seq x y z
N MET A 1 12.45 1.46 -2.00
CA MET A 1 11.63 0.48 -1.24
C MET A 1 10.66 -0.26 -2.14
N PRO A 2 10.43 -1.57 -1.96
CA PRO A 2 9.45 -2.32 -2.73
C PRO A 2 8.03 -2.06 -2.18
N VAL A 3 7.52 -0.84 -2.36
CA VAL A 3 6.20 -0.40 -1.86
C VAL A 3 5.09 -1.39 -2.25
N GLY A 4 5.13 -1.93 -3.47
CA GLY A 4 4.14 -2.91 -3.93
C GLY A 4 4.23 -4.27 -3.21
N ALA A 5 5.40 -4.66 -2.72
CA ALA A 5 5.56 -5.91 -1.97
C ALA A 5 4.94 -5.79 -0.57
N LEU A 6 5.13 -4.64 0.08
CA LEU A 6 4.51 -4.36 1.36
C LEU A 6 2.98 -4.32 1.26
N THR A 7 2.42 -3.59 0.27
CA THR A 7 0.97 -3.51 0.09
C THR A 7 0.32 -4.87 -0.12
N ILE A 8 0.82 -5.68 -1.06
CA ILE A 8 0.24 -7.00 -1.34
C ILE A 8 0.47 -7.96 -0.16
N GLY A 9 1.66 -7.94 0.45
CA GLY A 9 1.93 -8.76 1.64
C GLY A 9 1.00 -8.43 2.81
N CYS A 10 0.71 -7.15 3.05
CA CYS A 10 -0.27 -6.71 4.05
C CYS A 10 -1.69 -7.17 3.73
N PHE A 11 -2.05 -7.25 2.45
CA PHE A 11 -3.37 -7.72 2.05
C PHE A 11 -3.51 -9.23 2.20
N ILE A 12 -2.45 -9.99 1.94
CA ILE A 12 -2.40 -11.45 2.13
C ILE A 12 -2.38 -11.80 3.63
N HIS A 13 -1.54 -11.12 4.41
CA HIS A 13 -1.31 -11.38 5.83
C HIS A 13 -1.97 -10.30 6.69
N ASP A 14 -3.29 -10.15 6.58
CA ASP A 14 -4.00 -9.00 7.16
C ASP A 14 -4.02 -8.96 8.69
N LYS A 15 -3.66 -10.06 9.38
CA LYS A 15 -3.45 -10.10 10.83
C LYS A 15 -2.43 -9.09 11.36
N TYR A 16 -1.52 -8.61 10.51
CA TYR A 16 -0.55 -7.57 10.87
C TYR A 16 -1.10 -6.15 10.73
N CYS A 17 -2.26 -5.99 10.07
CA CYS A 17 -2.86 -4.70 9.73
C CYS A 17 -4.11 -4.47 10.59
N THR A 18 -4.00 -3.65 11.64
CA THR A 18 -5.08 -3.44 12.60
C THR A 18 -6.21 -2.57 12.03
N LYS A 19 -5.85 -1.46 11.35
CA LYS A 19 -6.81 -0.46 10.88
C LYS A 19 -6.45 0.10 9.50
N ILE A 20 -6.71 -0.69 8.46
CA ILE A 20 -6.51 -0.27 7.07
C ILE A 20 -7.41 0.94 6.74
N LYS A 21 -6.84 1.93 6.06
CA LYS A 21 -7.49 3.20 5.73
C LYS A 21 -7.88 3.27 4.25
N PRO A 22 -8.84 4.13 3.88
CA PRO A 22 -9.12 4.42 2.49
C PRO A 22 -7.84 4.81 1.72
N PRO A 23 -7.65 4.32 0.48
CA PRO A 23 -8.65 3.64 -0.36
C PRO A 23 -8.69 2.10 -0.19
N TYR A 24 -7.85 1.49 0.66
CA TYR A 24 -7.64 0.04 0.68
C TYR A 24 -8.57 -0.72 1.64
N ILE A 25 -9.74 -0.17 1.93
CA ILE A 25 -10.77 -0.85 2.72
C ILE A 25 -11.29 -2.10 1.98
N GLY A 26 -11.86 -3.05 2.72
CA GLY A 26 -12.18 -4.43 2.29
C GLY A 26 -12.46 -4.65 0.79
N PRO A 27 -13.53 -4.08 0.21
CA PRO A 27 -13.89 -4.34 -1.19
C PRO A 27 -12.79 -3.98 -2.21
N VAL A 28 -12.07 -2.88 -1.97
CA VAL A 28 -10.97 -2.45 -2.85
C VAL A 28 -9.77 -3.37 -2.66
N ARG A 29 -9.46 -3.74 -1.42
CA ARG A 29 -8.38 -4.67 -1.09
C ARG A 29 -8.59 -6.02 -1.80
N ASP A 30 -9.78 -6.58 -1.68
CA ASP A 30 -10.11 -7.89 -2.24
C ASP A 30 -10.03 -7.87 -3.78
N ALA A 31 -10.51 -6.78 -4.39
CA ALA A 31 -10.35 -6.56 -5.83
C ALA A 31 -8.90 -6.45 -6.28
N LEU A 32 -8.05 -5.76 -5.53
CA LEU A 32 -6.63 -5.67 -5.84
C LEU A 32 -5.92 -7.01 -5.67
N LEU A 33 -6.27 -7.80 -4.66
CA LEU A 33 -5.71 -9.14 -4.44
C LEU A 33 -6.07 -10.09 -5.58
N ALA A 34 -7.32 -10.09 -6.02
CA ALA A 34 -7.74 -10.93 -7.13
C ALA A 34 -7.16 -10.48 -8.47
N ALA A 35 -7.06 -9.16 -8.70
CA ALA A 35 -6.35 -8.63 -9.86
C ALA A 35 -4.87 -9.06 -9.86
N ASP A 36 -4.17 -9.01 -8.71
CA ASP A 36 -2.79 -9.52 -8.61
C ASP A 36 -2.71 -11.03 -8.87
N ALA A 37 -3.72 -11.81 -8.47
CA ALA A 37 -3.81 -13.25 -8.75
C ALA A 37 -4.00 -13.56 -10.24
N GLN A 38 -4.77 -12.75 -10.96
CA GLN A 38 -5.06 -12.94 -12.39
C GLN A 38 -3.99 -12.36 -13.31
N LEU A 39 -3.20 -11.38 -12.83
CA LEU A 39 -2.22 -10.65 -13.63
C LEU A 39 -1.21 -11.54 -14.37
N ILE A 40 -0.75 -12.63 -13.75
CA ILE A 40 0.20 -13.55 -14.39
C ILE A 40 -0.46 -14.23 -15.60
N THR A 41 -1.70 -14.71 -15.45
CA THR A 41 -2.46 -15.36 -16.52
C THR A 41 -2.75 -14.40 -17.67
N GLU A 42 -3.14 -13.15 -17.35
CA GLU A 42 -3.36 -12.11 -18.37
C GLU A 42 -2.07 -11.80 -19.15
N LEU A 43 -0.93 -11.71 -18.46
CA LEU A 43 0.35 -11.47 -19.12
C LEU A 43 0.81 -12.65 -19.98
N GLN A 44 0.49 -13.89 -19.58
CA GLN A 44 0.75 -15.08 -20.41
C GLN A 44 -0.05 -15.02 -21.70
N HIS A 45 -1.36 -14.74 -21.61
CA HIS A 45 -2.23 -14.58 -22.78
C HIS A 45 -1.75 -13.45 -23.70
N LEU A 46 -1.38 -12.28 -23.14
CA LEU A 46 -0.82 -11.17 -23.93
C LEU A 46 0.53 -11.53 -24.60
N SER A 47 1.33 -12.40 -23.96
CA SER A 47 2.59 -12.89 -24.52
C SER A 47 2.39 -13.81 -25.72
N GLU A 48 1.27 -14.53 -25.79
CA GLU A 48 0.89 -15.36 -26.93
C GLU A 48 0.37 -14.51 -28.09
N GLN A 49 -0.40 -13.46 -27.78
CA GLN A 49 -0.95 -12.53 -28.78
C GLN A 49 0.10 -11.61 -29.42
N LYS A 50 1.22 -11.36 -28.73
CA LYS A 50 2.30 -10.46 -29.19
C LYS A 50 3.67 -11.13 -29.11
N PRO A 51 3.97 -12.09 -30.02
CA PRO A 51 5.21 -12.85 -30.00
C PRO A 51 6.48 -11.97 -30.04
N GLU A 52 6.40 -10.81 -30.69
CA GLU A 52 7.50 -9.83 -30.78
C GLU A 52 7.90 -9.22 -29.42
N LEU A 53 7.01 -9.27 -28.44
CA LEU A 53 7.25 -8.80 -27.07
C LEU A 53 7.40 -9.94 -26.06
N LYS A 54 7.46 -11.20 -26.51
CA LYS A 54 7.46 -12.41 -25.66
C LYS A 54 8.53 -12.36 -24.57
N ASP A 55 9.75 -11.96 -24.89
CA ASP A 55 10.83 -11.85 -23.91
C ASP A 55 10.56 -10.78 -22.84
N PHE A 56 9.96 -9.65 -23.23
CA PHE A 56 9.56 -8.60 -22.29
C PHE A 56 8.47 -9.12 -21.33
N PHE A 57 7.44 -9.80 -21.85
CA PHE A 57 6.40 -10.38 -21.03
C PHE A 57 6.93 -11.47 -20.10
N ASN A 58 7.76 -12.39 -20.60
CA ASN A 58 8.39 -13.44 -19.80
C ASN A 58 9.21 -12.86 -18.64
N ARG A 59 10.00 -11.81 -18.87
CA ARG A 59 10.73 -11.12 -17.79
C ARG A 59 9.79 -10.55 -16.74
N LYS A 60 8.68 -9.92 -17.17
CA LYS A 60 7.68 -9.35 -16.26
C LYS A 60 6.95 -10.44 -15.46
N ILE A 61 6.55 -11.54 -16.10
CA ILE A 61 5.92 -12.71 -15.48
C ILE A 61 6.85 -13.32 -14.42
N ASN A 62 8.10 -13.61 -14.78
CA ASN A 62 9.08 -14.18 -13.86
C ASN A 62 9.28 -13.30 -12.61
N LYS A 63 9.34 -11.97 -12.80
CA LYS A 63 9.47 -11.02 -11.68
C LYS A 63 8.23 -11.03 -10.77
N LEU A 64 7.04 -11.10 -11.35
CA LEU A 64 5.78 -11.15 -10.60
C LEU A 64 5.61 -12.48 -9.85
N GLN A 65 5.92 -13.61 -10.50
CA GLN A 65 5.89 -14.94 -9.89
C GLN A 65 6.82 -15.01 -8.67
N ARG A 66 8.10 -14.62 -8.83
CA ARG A 66 9.07 -14.60 -7.72
C ARG A 66 8.57 -13.74 -6.57
N ARG A 67 8.08 -12.53 -6.87
CA ARG A 67 7.51 -11.62 -5.85
C ARG A 67 6.34 -12.29 -5.12
N ARG A 68 5.41 -12.90 -5.86
CA ARG A 68 4.22 -13.53 -5.28
C ARG A 68 4.59 -14.72 -4.40
N THR A 69 5.50 -15.59 -4.84
CA THR A 69 5.99 -16.71 -4.03
C THR A 69 6.56 -16.25 -2.70
N VAL A 70 7.40 -15.22 -2.72
CA VAL A 70 7.99 -14.64 -1.49
C VAL A 70 6.91 -14.05 -0.58
N LEU A 71 5.91 -13.36 -1.13
CA LEU A 71 4.89 -12.69 -0.32
C LEU A 71 3.79 -13.61 0.21
N MET A 72 3.52 -14.74 -0.46
CA MET A 72 2.55 -15.73 0.02
C MET A 72 3.06 -16.48 1.25
N ASP A 73 4.38 -16.59 1.41
CA ASP A 73 5.01 -17.18 2.59
C ASP A 73 5.06 -16.15 3.73
N GLU A 74 4.45 -16.50 4.85
CA GLU A 74 4.37 -15.65 6.02
C GLU A 74 5.74 -15.35 6.64
N GLU A 75 6.64 -16.32 6.70
CA GLU A 75 7.96 -16.13 7.31
C GLU A 75 8.81 -15.17 6.47
N ASN A 76 8.73 -15.28 5.15
CA ASN A 76 9.35 -14.32 4.25
C ASN A 76 8.76 -12.92 4.40
N PHE A 77 7.45 -12.81 4.62
CA PHE A 77 6.82 -11.51 4.88
C PHE A 77 7.26 -10.92 6.24
N LYS A 78 7.39 -11.74 7.29
CA LYS A 78 7.96 -11.31 8.58
C LYS A 78 9.37 -10.76 8.44
N VAL A 79 10.23 -11.37 7.62
CA VAL A 79 11.58 -10.83 7.35
C VAL A 79 11.51 -9.40 6.78
N ILE A 80 10.54 -9.12 5.92
CA ILE A 80 10.30 -7.77 5.40
C ILE A 80 9.86 -6.82 6.53
N LEU A 81 8.93 -7.24 7.38
CA LEU A 81 8.47 -6.45 8.52
C LEU A 81 9.61 -6.15 9.51
N ASN A 82 10.43 -7.14 9.83
CA ASN A 82 11.58 -6.99 10.73
C ASN A 82 12.65 -6.04 10.16
N SER A 83 12.83 -6.06 8.84
CA SER A 83 13.72 -5.11 8.15
C SER A 83 13.20 -3.67 8.26
N ILE A 84 11.87 -3.50 8.15
CA ILE A 84 11.22 -2.19 8.35
C ILE A 84 11.34 -1.75 9.82
N GLU A 85 11.09 -2.65 10.76
CA GLU A 85 11.24 -2.40 12.20
C GLU A 85 12.65 -1.85 12.52
N SER A 86 13.68 -2.55 12.05
CA SER A 86 15.09 -2.17 12.28
C SER A 86 15.40 -0.79 11.70
N LEU A 87 14.93 -0.51 10.48
CA LEU A 87 15.08 0.80 9.84
C LEU A 87 14.39 1.91 10.63
N LEU A 88 13.16 1.67 11.10
CA LEU A 88 12.40 2.65 11.85
C LEU A 88 12.98 2.89 13.25
N GLU A 89 13.57 1.88 13.89
CA GLU A 89 14.31 2.05 15.15
C GLU A 89 15.53 2.94 14.99
N GLU A 90 16.31 2.72 13.93
CA GLU A 90 17.45 3.57 13.63
C GLU A 90 17.01 5.01 13.36
N LEU A 91 15.95 5.21 12.59
CA LEU A 91 15.39 6.53 12.32
C LEU A 91 14.85 7.20 13.59
N GLU A 92 14.10 6.49 14.43
CA GLU A 92 13.58 7.00 15.71
C GLU A 92 14.73 7.46 16.63
N LYS A 93 15.82 6.68 16.69
CA LYS A 93 17.00 7.01 17.47
C LYS A 93 17.70 8.26 16.93
N ASN A 94 17.86 8.36 15.62
CA ASN A 94 18.63 9.41 14.94
C ASN A 94 17.82 10.67 14.61
N LEU A 95 16.49 10.62 14.74
CA LEU A 95 15.62 11.80 14.72
C LEU A 95 16.02 12.70 15.90
N GLY A 96 16.87 13.68 15.58
CA GLY A 96 17.32 14.72 16.48
C GLY A 96 16.27 15.81 16.69
N GLU A 97 16.70 16.93 17.26
CA GLU A 97 15.82 18.08 17.55
C GLU A 97 15.49 18.92 16.31
N ASN A 98 16.17 18.65 15.19
CA ASN A 98 15.93 19.36 13.94
C ASN A 98 14.51 19.11 13.40
N LEU A 99 13.98 20.11 12.71
CA LEU A 99 12.62 20.07 12.14
C LEU A 99 12.46 18.97 11.08
N TRP A 100 13.52 18.69 10.33
CA TRP A 100 13.59 17.72 9.23
C TRP A 100 14.90 16.93 9.33
N LEU A 101 15.02 15.84 8.57
CA LEU A 101 16.17 14.92 8.62
C LEU A 101 17.51 15.64 8.44
N CYS A 102 17.56 16.64 7.55
CA CYS A 102 18.77 17.41 7.25
C CYS A 102 18.77 18.83 7.82
N GLY A 103 17.96 19.13 8.84
CA GLY A 103 17.94 20.45 9.49
C GLY A 103 16.58 21.14 9.43
N SER A 104 16.57 22.44 9.14
CA SER A 104 15.35 23.27 9.17
C SER A 104 14.53 23.27 7.89
N HIS A 105 15.10 22.80 6.78
CA HIS A 105 14.45 22.81 5.46
C HIS A 105 14.01 21.41 5.06
N LEU A 106 12.84 21.34 4.41
CA LEU A 106 12.34 20.10 3.82
C LEU A 106 13.20 19.72 2.62
N THR A 107 13.64 18.47 2.59
CA THR A 107 14.44 17.90 1.51
C THR A 107 13.76 16.72 0.85
N PHE A 108 14.38 16.19 -0.19
CA PHE A 108 13.93 14.95 -0.84
C PHE A 108 13.92 13.74 0.11
N LEU A 109 14.83 13.69 1.10
CA LEU A 109 14.85 12.62 2.10
C LEU A 109 13.58 12.65 2.94
N ASP A 110 13.13 13.85 3.32
CA ASP A 110 11.93 14.03 4.12
C ASP A 110 10.67 13.64 3.36
N ILE A 111 10.62 13.95 2.06
CA ILE A 111 9.55 13.51 1.16
C ILE A 111 9.51 11.98 1.07
N SER A 112 10.67 11.35 0.88
CA SER A 112 10.78 9.90 0.76
C SER A 112 10.34 9.19 2.04
N LEU A 113 10.82 9.67 3.20
CA LEU A 113 10.42 9.14 4.50
C LEU A 113 8.94 9.40 4.78
N GLY A 114 8.45 10.61 4.54
CA GLY A 114 7.07 10.99 4.77
C GLY A 114 6.07 10.15 3.96
N ILE A 115 6.34 9.92 2.67
CA ILE A 115 5.53 9.03 1.82
C ILE A 115 5.59 7.59 2.32
N PHE A 116 6.75 7.14 2.80
CA PHE A 116 6.91 5.80 3.34
C PHE A 116 6.10 5.61 4.64
N LEU A 117 6.23 6.51 5.61
CA LEU A 117 5.47 6.49 6.86
C LEU A 117 3.96 6.61 6.61
N GLN A 118 3.55 7.49 5.68
CA GLN A 118 2.16 7.59 5.26
C GLN A 118 1.65 6.26 4.69
N ARG A 119 2.47 5.53 3.92
CA ARG A 119 2.09 4.21 3.40
C ARG A 119 1.83 3.22 4.54
N LEU A 120 2.71 3.16 5.54
CA LEU A 120 2.51 2.30 6.71
C LEU A 120 1.21 2.62 7.43
N TYR A 121 0.96 3.92 7.65
CA TYR A 121 -0.27 4.40 8.26
C TYR A 121 -1.52 4.02 7.44
N ILE A 122 -1.50 4.18 6.12
CA ILE A 122 -2.64 3.81 5.27
C ILE A 122 -2.89 2.30 5.28
N LEU A 123 -1.82 1.49 5.34
CA LEU A 123 -1.91 0.02 5.41
C LEU A 123 -2.32 -0.50 6.80
N GLY A 124 -2.59 0.37 7.77
CA GLY A 124 -3.00 -0.07 9.11
C GLY A 124 -1.86 -0.66 9.94
N LEU A 125 -0.62 -0.29 9.63
CA LEU A 125 0.58 -0.76 10.34
C LEU A 125 1.04 0.22 11.43
N GLU A 126 0.27 1.27 11.71
CA GLU A 126 0.65 2.27 12.71
C GLU A 126 0.76 1.71 14.13
N ASP A 127 -0.09 0.75 14.52
CA ASP A 127 0.02 0.14 15.85
C ASP A 127 1.24 -0.79 15.93
N TYR A 128 1.64 -1.33 14.78
CA TYR A 128 2.78 -2.21 14.68
C TYR A 128 4.10 -1.43 14.75
N PHE A 129 4.18 -0.30 14.03
CA PHE A 129 5.42 0.45 13.80
C PHE A 129 5.49 1.85 14.42
N LEU A 130 4.37 2.51 14.66
CA LEU A 130 4.30 3.91 15.10
C LEU A 130 3.66 3.99 16.50
N GLY A 131 3.18 5.17 16.89
CA GLY A 131 2.54 5.38 18.18
C GLY A 131 3.54 5.36 19.33
N LYS A 132 3.14 4.73 20.44
CA LYS A 132 3.95 4.62 21.66
C LYS A 132 5.33 4.01 21.46
N LYS A 133 5.52 3.17 20.42
CA LYS A 133 6.82 2.58 20.11
C LYS A 133 7.81 3.60 19.54
N ARG A 134 7.33 4.55 18.74
CA ARG A 134 8.15 5.47 17.94
C ARG A 134 7.50 6.86 17.86
N PRO A 135 7.39 7.58 19.00
CA PRO A 135 6.67 8.85 19.07
C PRO A 135 7.29 9.96 18.24
N LYS A 136 8.61 9.98 18.03
CA LYS A 136 9.25 11.02 17.20
C LYS A 136 8.88 10.85 15.74
N LEU A 137 8.86 9.61 15.23
CA LEU A 137 8.42 9.28 13.88
C LEU A 137 6.94 9.59 13.67
N GLU A 138 6.09 9.35 14.68
CA GLU A 138 4.68 9.73 14.61
C GLU A 138 4.50 11.25 14.50
N GLN A 139 5.17 12.02 15.36
CA GLN A 139 5.15 13.48 15.29
C GLN A 139 5.72 14.01 13.96
N TYR A 140 6.79 13.38 13.48
CA TYR A 140 7.40 13.69 12.19
C TYR A 140 6.40 13.46 11.04
N LEU A 141 5.69 12.32 11.03
CA LEU A 141 4.67 12.03 10.03
C LEU A 141 3.53 13.06 10.08
N ASN A 142 3.02 13.37 11.27
CA ASN A 142 1.95 14.36 11.42
C ASN A 142 2.36 15.72 10.85
N ARG A 143 3.56 16.21 11.22
CA ARG A 143 4.13 17.44 10.67
C ARG A 143 4.28 17.39 9.15
N PHE A 144 4.71 16.27 8.60
CA PHE A 144 4.84 16.08 7.15
C PHE A 144 3.48 16.20 6.44
N LEU A 145 2.45 15.51 6.96
CA LEU A 145 1.11 15.50 6.38
C LEU A 145 0.36 16.84 6.51
N GLU A 146 0.70 17.65 7.51
CA GLU A 146 0.12 18.98 7.71
C GLU A 146 0.57 20.01 6.67
N ARG A 147 1.65 19.76 5.94
CA ARG A 147 2.15 20.70 4.93
C ARG A 147 1.19 20.87 3.77
N GLU A 148 0.91 22.12 3.41
CA GLU A 148 0.02 22.45 2.29
C GLU A 148 0.47 21.86 0.95
N SER A 149 1.78 21.83 0.68
CA SER A 149 2.31 21.18 -0.53
C SER A 149 1.97 19.69 -0.57
N VAL A 150 2.06 19.00 0.58
CA VAL A 150 1.78 17.57 0.70
C VAL A 150 0.28 17.30 0.54
N LYS A 151 -0.57 18.07 1.23
CA LYS A 151 -2.04 17.97 1.09
C LYS A 151 -2.51 18.16 -0.35
N LYS A 152 -1.91 19.11 -1.09
CA LYS A 152 -2.25 19.37 -2.50
C LYS A 152 -1.76 18.28 -3.45
N SER A 153 -0.68 17.57 -3.10
CA SER A 153 -0.11 16.50 -3.93
C SER A 153 -0.75 15.14 -3.70
N ILE A 154 -1.31 14.89 -2.52
CA ILE A 154 -1.97 13.61 -2.22
C ILE A 154 -3.41 13.66 -2.80
N PRO A 155 -3.74 12.77 -3.76
CA PRO A 155 -5.10 12.69 -4.26
C PRO A 155 -6.04 12.29 -3.11
N SER A 156 -7.24 12.86 -3.09
CA SER A 156 -8.25 12.48 -2.09
C SER A 156 -8.55 10.98 -2.18
N SER A 157 -8.86 10.36 -1.05
CA SER A 157 -9.23 8.93 -1.01
C SER A 157 -10.36 8.61 -1.99
N TYR A 158 -11.31 9.53 -2.18
CA TYR A 158 -12.37 9.43 -3.18
C TYR A 158 -11.82 9.39 -4.61
N SER A 159 -10.93 10.31 -4.98
CA SER A 159 -10.31 10.34 -6.31
C SER A 159 -9.56 9.03 -6.59
N THR A 160 -8.80 8.55 -5.60
CA THR A 160 -8.07 7.27 -5.73
C THR A 160 -9.02 6.07 -5.80
N MET A 161 -10.06 6.02 -4.98
CA MET A 161 -11.07 4.95 -5.04
C MET A 161 -11.80 4.94 -6.39
N LYS A 162 -12.19 6.11 -6.91
CA LYS A 162 -12.83 6.24 -8.22
C LYS A 162 -11.91 5.75 -9.34
N ALA A 163 -10.62 6.09 -9.28
CA ALA A 163 -9.63 5.60 -10.24
C ALA A 163 -9.44 4.07 -10.16
N ILE A 164 -9.35 3.52 -8.95
CA ILE A 164 -9.26 2.07 -8.75
C ILE A 164 -10.54 1.39 -9.27
N TRP A 165 -11.72 1.93 -8.96
CA TRP A 165 -12.99 1.41 -9.46
C TRP A 165 -13.09 1.46 -10.99
N GLY A 166 -12.54 2.50 -11.62
CA GLY A 166 -12.48 2.62 -13.07
C GLY A 166 -11.59 1.56 -13.73
N THR A 167 -10.59 1.03 -13.02
CA THR A 167 -9.59 0.09 -13.55
C THR A 167 -9.88 -1.37 -13.23
N ILE A 168 -10.73 -1.66 -12.24
CA ILE A 168 -11.17 -3.03 -11.92
C ILE A 168 -12.09 -3.57 -13.04
N PRO A 169 -11.85 -4.78 -13.57
CA PRO A 169 -12.71 -5.42 -14.59
C PRO A 169 -14.17 -5.57 -14.14
N SER A 170 -15.11 -5.45 -15.09
CA SER A 170 -16.56 -5.49 -14.80
C SER A 170 -17.03 -6.77 -14.09
N SER A 171 -16.44 -7.92 -14.41
CA SER A 171 -16.73 -9.20 -13.74
C SER A 171 -16.50 -9.14 -12.23
N TYR A 172 -15.47 -8.41 -11.79
CA TYR A 172 -15.13 -8.26 -10.39
C TYR A 172 -16.03 -7.25 -9.67
N LYS A 173 -16.52 -6.23 -10.38
CA LYS A 173 -17.57 -5.32 -9.87
C LYS A 173 -18.84 -6.10 -9.52
N TYR A 174 -19.21 -7.07 -10.36
CA TYR A 174 -20.35 -7.95 -10.08
C TYR A 174 -20.09 -8.89 -8.90
N ALA A 175 -18.87 -9.40 -8.72
CA ALA A 175 -18.52 -10.22 -7.55
C ALA A 175 -18.59 -9.42 -6.23
N VAL A 176 -18.10 -8.18 -6.22
CA VAL A 176 -18.21 -7.27 -5.06
C VAL A 176 -19.68 -6.93 -4.75
N LEU A 177 -20.53 -6.77 -5.77
CA LEU A 177 -21.98 -6.55 -5.60
C LEU A 177 -22.72 -7.82 -5.14
N ALA A 178 -22.33 -8.99 -5.63
CA ALA A 178 -22.97 -10.28 -5.29
C ALA A 178 -22.62 -10.77 -3.87
N VAL A 179 -21.40 -10.51 -3.40
CA VAL A 179 -20.98 -10.79 -2.01
C VAL A 179 -21.51 -9.70 -1.04
N GLY A 180 -21.99 -8.58 -1.56
CA GLY A 180 -22.18 -7.33 -0.82
C GLY A 180 -23.58 -6.75 -0.75
N VAL A 181 -24.65 -7.57 -0.72
CA VAL A 181 -25.99 -7.05 -0.36
C VAL A 181 -25.99 -6.40 1.04
N SER A 182 -25.03 -6.76 1.91
CA SER A 182 -24.84 -6.16 3.24
C SER A 182 -23.74 -5.08 3.33
N SER A 183 -22.72 -5.06 2.45
CA SER A 183 -21.57 -4.14 2.56
C SER A 183 -21.67 -2.87 1.71
N VAL A 184 -22.46 -2.86 0.62
CA VAL A 184 -22.71 -1.64 -0.18
C VAL A 184 -23.59 -0.65 0.58
N ALA A 185 -24.52 -1.13 1.40
CA ALA A 185 -25.31 -0.28 2.30
C ALA A 185 -24.41 0.42 3.33
N LEU A 186 -23.39 -0.27 3.84
CA LEU A 186 -22.42 0.30 4.79
C LEU A 186 -21.53 1.37 4.15
N ALA A 187 -21.01 1.12 2.94
CA ALA A 187 -20.27 2.13 2.19
C ALA A 187 -21.13 3.38 1.91
N SER A 188 -22.40 3.20 1.56
CA SER A 188 -23.35 4.30 1.35
C SER A 188 -23.66 5.09 2.63
N SER A 189 -23.76 4.43 3.78
CA SER A 189 -24.01 5.10 5.07
C SER A 189 -22.80 5.87 5.62
N VAL A 190 -21.58 5.46 5.27
CA VAL A 190 -20.35 6.19 5.61
C VAL A 190 -20.11 7.37 4.64
N MET A 191 -20.75 7.37 3.47
CA MET A 191 -20.68 8.47 2.49
C MET A 191 -21.56 9.68 2.83
N LEU A 192 -22.40 9.60 3.87
CA LEU A 192 -23.37 10.65 4.26
C LEU A 192 -23.09 11.30 5.63
N LYS A 193 -21.88 11.18 6.17
CA LYS A 193 -21.42 11.95 7.34
C LYS A 193 -20.09 12.63 7.08
#